data_AF-A0AA40F3A0-F1
#
_entry.id   AF-A0AA40F3A0-F1
#
_cell.length_a   1.000
_cell.length_b   1.000
_cell.length_c   1.000
_cell.angle_alpha   90.00
_cell.angle_beta   90.00
_cell.angle_gamma   90.00
#
_symmetry.space_group_name_H-M   'P 1'
#
loop_
_entity.id
_entity.type
_entity.pdbx_description
1 polymer ?
#
loop_
_entity_poly.entity_id
_entity_poly.type
_entity_poly.pdbx_seq_one_letter_code
_entity_poly.pdbx_strand_id
1 'polypeptide(L)'
;MRMDPTPPTALSSKPPIELQYIQYDHSLEAQYLPAIRALISKDLSEPYSIYVYRYFLYQWGHLCYMALNPIDSSLVGVIICKLEHHVSHSPPTHRGYIAMLAVSAPFRGQKVATSLVEKAIDAMAQKNADEIVLETEETNVPAMRLYERLGFLRSKKLHRYYLNGNSAYRLVLLLRHIDPDAAADYALDDDKDYIM
;
A
#
# COMPACT_ATOMS: atom_id res chain seq x y z
N MET A 1 -13.11 8.19 -60.83
CA MET A 1 -13.27 8.99 -59.60
C MET A 1 -12.74 8.14 -58.45
N ARG A 2 -11.49 8.36 -58.03
CA ARG A 2 -10.90 7.64 -56.88
C ARG A 2 -11.30 8.42 -55.63
N MET A 3 -12.04 7.79 -54.71
CA MET A 3 -12.25 8.35 -53.37
C MET A 3 -11.00 8.08 -52.54
N ASP A 4 -10.38 9.14 -52.05
CA ASP A 4 -9.29 9.05 -51.09
C ASP A 4 -9.81 8.52 -49.75
N PRO A 5 -9.04 7.68 -49.03
CA PRO A 5 -9.43 7.25 -47.69
C PRO A 5 -9.27 8.41 -46.71
N THR A 6 -10.31 8.62 -45.89
CA THR A 6 -10.34 9.55 -44.77
C THR A 6 -9.15 9.31 -43.83
N PRO A 7 -8.41 10.34 -43.39
CA PRO A 7 -7.29 10.17 -42.48
C PRO A 7 -7.78 9.66 -41.12
N PRO A 8 -7.01 8.80 -40.43
CA PRO A 8 -7.38 8.32 -39.11
C PRO A 8 -7.35 9.49 -38.11
N THR A 9 -8.46 9.66 -37.39
CA THR A 9 -8.61 10.57 -36.25
C THR A 9 -7.47 10.34 -35.27
N ALA A 10 -6.56 11.31 -35.15
CA ALA A 10 -5.50 11.28 -34.17
C ALA A 10 -6.11 11.13 -32.77
N LEU A 11 -5.80 10.02 -32.08
CA LEU A 11 -6.05 9.92 -30.65
C LEU A 11 -5.26 11.06 -30.00
N SER A 12 -5.99 12.06 -29.50
CA SER A 12 -5.43 13.11 -28.66
C SER A 12 -4.90 12.47 -27.37
N SER A 13 -3.62 12.12 -27.36
CA SER A 13 -2.92 11.75 -26.14
C SER A 13 -2.75 13.04 -25.33
N LYS A 14 -3.72 13.32 -24.45
CA LYS A 14 -3.52 14.31 -23.38
C LYS A 14 -2.16 14.01 -22.72
N PRO A 15 -1.31 15.02 -22.53
CA PRO A 15 -0.03 14.81 -21.86
C PRO A 15 -0.30 14.16 -20.49
N PRO A 16 0.57 13.25 -20.03
CA PRO A 16 0.38 12.60 -18.74
C PRO A 16 0.28 13.67 -17.66
N ILE A 17 -0.83 13.66 -16.92
CA ILE A 17 -1.07 14.61 -15.82
C ILE A 17 -0.10 14.25 -14.71
N GLU A 18 0.81 15.17 -14.38
CA GLU A 18 1.69 15.02 -13.23
C GLU A 18 0.87 15.19 -11.94
N LEU A 19 0.74 14.11 -11.16
CA LEU A 19 -0.06 14.12 -9.94
C LEU A 19 0.69 14.80 -8.81
N GLN A 20 -0.06 15.49 -7.95
CA GLN A 20 0.47 16.05 -6.72
C GLN A 20 0.39 15.01 -5.60
N TYR A 21 1.52 14.69 -4.98
CA TYR A 21 1.57 13.78 -3.84
C TYR A 21 1.69 14.57 -2.54
N ILE A 22 0.71 14.45 -1.66
CA ILE A 22 0.70 15.15 -0.38
C ILE A 22 0.61 14.17 0.78
N GLN A 23 1.28 14.48 1.88
CA GLN A 23 1.11 13.78 3.15
C GLN A 23 -0.28 14.10 3.71
N TYR A 24 -0.93 13.12 4.33
CA TYR A 24 -2.22 13.35 4.97
C TYR A 24 -2.06 14.24 6.21
N ASP A 25 -2.98 15.19 6.36
CA ASP A 25 -3.13 16.01 7.56
C ASP A 25 -4.59 15.96 8.01
N HIS A 26 -4.83 16.03 9.32
CA HIS A 26 -6.19 15.91 9.86
C HIS A 26 -7.12 17.06 9.39
N SER A 27 -6.58 18.24 9.08
CA SER A 27 -7.35 19.34 8.48
C SER A 27 -7.99 18.99 7.12
N LEU A 28 -7.44 17.97 6.44
CA LEU A 28 -7.93 17.48 5.15
C LEU A 28 -9.06 16.44 5.29
N GLU A 29 -9.42 16.01 6.50
CA GLU A 29 -10.41 14.94 6.72
C GLU A 29 -11.76 15.27 6.07
N ALA A 30 -12.29 16.47 6.33
CA ALA A 30 -13.61 16.87 5.86
C ALA A 30 -13.71 16.84 4.33
N GLN A 31 -12.61 17.14 3.64
CA GLN A 31 -12.53 17.16 2.19
C GLN A 31 -12.31 15.75 1.61
N TYR A 32 -11.37 14.98 2.16
CA TYR A 32 -10.86 13.79 1.50
C TYR A 32 -11.32 12.46 2.09
N LEU A 33 -11.73 12.38 3.36
CA LEU A 33 -12.16 11.11 3.95
C LEU A 33 -13.33 10.45 3.20
N PRO A 34 -14.36 11.19 2.71
CA PRO A 34 -15.40 10.60 1.87
C PRO A 34 -14.84 9.95 0.58
N ALA A 35 -13.90 10.63 -0.09
CA ALA A 35 -13.27 10.14 -1.32
C ALA A 35 -12.33 8.95 -1.06
N ILE A 36 -11.56 8.98 0.03
CA ILE A 36 -10.70 7.88 0.49
C ILE A 36 -11.54 6.62 0.70
N ARG A 37 -12.65 6.74 1.44
CA ARG A 37 -13.57 5.62 1.71
C ARG A 37 -14.17 5.06 0.42
N ALA A 38 -14.65 5.94 -0.46
CA ALA A 38 -15.23 5.53 -1.74
C ALA A 38 -14.20 4.78 -2.60
N LEU A 39 -12.98 5.29 -2.71
CA LEU A 39 -11.91 4.68 -3.49
C LEU A 39 -11.51 3.31 -2.92
N ILE A 40 -11.30 3.21 -1.60
CA ILE A 40 -10.92 1.95 -0.95
C ILE A 40 -12.01 0.90 -1.06
N SER A 41 -13.28 1.26 -0.81
CA SER A 41 -14.41 0.32 -0.92
C SER A 41 -14.63 -0.25 -2.32
N LYS A 42 -14.10 0.41 -3.35
CA LYS A 42 -14.19 -0.04 -4.74
C LYS A 42 -13.07 -1.04 -5.10
N ASP A 43 -11.91 -0.90 -4.46
CA ASP A 43 -10.68 -1.61 -4.84
C ASP A 43 -10.30 -2.73 -3.87
N LEU A 44 -10.73 -2.66 -2.61
CA LEU A 44 -10.44 -3.68 -1.59
C LEU A 44 -11.71 -4.49 -1.28
N SER A 45 -11.51 -5.78 -0.98
CA SER A 45 -12.56 -6.75 -0.69
C SER A 45 -13.16 -6.60 0.71
N GLU A 46 -12.42 -5.96 1.63
CA GLU A 46 -12.80 -5.85 3.04
C GLU A 46 -13.64 -4.59 3.34
N PRO A 47 -14.81 -4.74 3.99
CA PRO A 47 -15.63 -3.62 4.38
C PRO A 47 -15.10 -2.97 5.67
N TYR A 48 -14.50 -1.77 5.54
CA TYR A 48 -14.04 -1.01 6.69
C TYR A 48 -15.09 -0.01 7.20
N SER A 49 -15.31 0.03 8.52
CA SER A 49 -16.07 1.10 9.15
C SER A 49 -15.29 2.41 9.14
N ILE A 50 -15.98 3.56 9.23
CA ILE A 50 -15.32 4.88 9.30
C ILE A 50 -14.30 4.98 10.45
N TYR A 51 -14.53 4.24 11.54
CA TYR A 51 -13.64 4.22 12.71
C TYR A 51 -12.27 3.63 12.41
N VAL A 52 -12.19 2.64 11.50
CA VAL A 52 -10.91 2.06 11.10
C VAL A 52 -10.06 3.11 10.40
N TYR A 53 -10.62 3.83 9.42
CA TYR A 53 -9.89 4.91 8.74
C TYR A 53 -9.41 5.97 9.73
N ARG A 54 -10.28 6.41 10.64
CA ARG A 54 -9.93 7.43 11.65
C ARG A 54 -8.87 6.95 12.62
N TYR A 55 -8.91 5.70 13.05
CA TYR A 55 -7.90 5.10 13.91
C TYR A 55 -6.50 5.24 13.27
N PHE A 56 -6.37 4.88 12.00
CA PHE A 56 -5.10 5.02 11.28
C PHE A 56 -4.72 6.49 11.04
N LEU A 57 -5.62 7.27 10.45
CA LEU A 57 -5.33 8.63 9.97
C LEU A 57 -5.07 9.61 11.12
N TYR A 58 -5.68 9.41 12.29
CA TYR A 58 -5.47 10.27 13.45
C TYR A 58 -4.11 10.03 14.12
N GLN A 59 -3.66 8.77 14.18
CA GLN A 59 -2.42 8.40 14.88
C GLN A 59 -1.20 8.46 13.95
N TRP A 60 -1.37 8.08 12.69
CA TRP A 60 -0.29 7.93 11.72
C TRP A 60 -0.57 8.67 10.41
N GLY A 61 -1.32 9.78 10.43
CA GLY A 61 -1.53 10.62 9.25
C GLY A 61 -0.22 11.02 8.55
N HIS A 62 0.84 11.23 9.34
CA HIS A 62 2.18 11.51 8.86
C HIS A 62 2.89 10.34 8.12
N LEU A 63 2.33 9.13 8.11
CA LEU A 63 2.78 8.00 7.30
C LEU A 63 1.89 7.75 6.09
N CYS A 64 0.78 8.47 5.99
CA CYS A 64 -0.24 8.30 4.97
C CYS A 64 -0.06 9.37 3.89
N TYR A 65 -0.29 9.00 2.64
CA TYR A 65 -0.13 9.90 1.50
C TYR A 65 -1.30 9.80 0.54
N MET A 66 -1.60 10.91 -0.13
CA MET A 66 -2.61 11.02 -1.17
C MET A 66 -1.97 11.48 -2.47
N ALA A 67 -2.43 10.93 -3.59
CA ALA A 67 -2.14 11.42 -4.92
C ALA A 67 -3.38 12.19 -5.44
N LEU A 68 -3.19 13.45 -5.80
CA LEU A 68 -4.24 14.37 -6.21
C LEU A 68 -4.03 14.82 -7.66
N ASN A 69 -5.13 15.04 -8.37
CA ASN A 69 -5.09 15.75 -9.64
C ASN A 69 -4.92 17.25 -9.36
N PRO A 70 -3.87 17.92 -9.86
CA PRO A 70 -3.61 19.33 -9.55
C PRO A 70 -4.64 20.29 -10.16
N ILE A 71 -5.44 19.84 -11.14
CA ILE A 71 -6.41 20.69 -11.84
C ILE A 71 -7.69 20.88 -11.01
N ASP A 72 -8.20 19.80 -10.43
CA ASP A 72 -9.50 19.77 -9.75
C ASP A 72 -9.41 19.29 -8.29
N SER A 73 -8.19 19.02 -7.80
CA SER A 73 -7.92 18.50 -6.46
C SER A 73 -8.57 17.15 -6.15
N SER A 74 -9.03 16.41 -7.16
CA SER A 74 -9.66 15.10 -6.97
C SER A 74 -8.65 14.05 -6.50
N LEU A 75 -9.11 13.16 -5.62
CA LEU A 75 -8.32 12.05 -5.10
C LEU A 75 -8.12 10.97 -6.17
N VAL A 76 -6.88 10.74 -6.56
CA VAL A 76 -6.48 9.72 -7.55
C VAL A 76 -5.97 8.45 -6.87
N GLY A 77 -5.29 8.58 -5.74
CA GLY A 77 -4.78 7.43 -5.00
C GLY A 77 -4.52 7.76 -3.54
N VAL A 78 -4.48 6.73 -2.71
CA VAL A 78 -4.21 6.86 -1.27
C VAL A 78 -3.45 5.64 -0.76
N ILE A 79 -2.55 5.88 0.19
CA ILE A 79 -1.92 4.86 1.01
C ILE A 79 -2.11 5.20 2.49
N ILE A 80 -2.56 4.22 3.27
CA ILE A 80 -2.78 4.34 4.71
C ILE A 80 -1.86 3.34 5.42
N CYS A 81 -1.04 3.86 6.32
CA CYS A 81 0.00 3.10 7.02
C CYS A 81 -0.08 3.32 8.53
N LYS A 82 0.58 2.44 9.28
CA LYS A 82 0.94 2.66 10.70
C LYS A 82 2.36 2.22 10.98
N LEU A 83 2.85 2.60 12.16
CA LEU A 83 4.16 2.20 12.67
C LEU A 83 4.06 1.99 14.18
N GLU A 84 4.39 0.80 14.66
CA GLU A 84 4.26 0.42 16.08
C GLU A 84 5.39 -0.53 16.51
N HIS A 85 5.64 -0.61 17.82
CA HIS A 85 6.51 -1.63 18.39
C HIS A 85 5.77 -2.97 18.45
N HIS A 86 6.33 -3.96 17.78
CA HIS A 86 5.80 -5.31 17.69
C HIS A 86 6.60 -6.26 18.57
N VAL A 87 6.00 -6.67 19.68
CA VAL A 87 6.68 -7.39 20.77
C VAL A 87 6.65 -8.92 20.65
N SER A 88 5.90 -9.48 19.69
CA SER A 88 5.87 -10.94 19.49
C SER A 88 7.02 -11.48 18.66
N HIS A 89 7.99 -10.63 18.29
CA HIS A 89 9.31 -11.08 17.84
C HIS A 89 10.33 -10.84 18.96
N SER A 90 11.28 -11.76 19.11
CA SER A 90 12.46 -11.60 19.96
C SER A 90 13.68 -11.48 19.06
N PRO A 91 14.34 -10.32 18.96
CA PRO A 91 14.03 -9.04 19.63
C PRO A 91 12.79 -8.33 19.06
N PRO A 92 12.14 -7.45 19.85
CA PRO A 92 11.03 -6.61 19.38
C PRO A 92 11.41 -5.80 18.16
N THR A 93 10.50 -5.67 17.20
CA THR A 93 10.71 -4.90 15.98
C THR A 93 9.85 -3.64 15.96
N HIS A 94 10.38 -2.54 15.43
CA HIS A 94 9.63 -1.34 15.09
C HIS A 94 9.04 -1.54 13.70
N ARG A 95 7.80 -2.01 13.63
CA ARG A 95 7.20 -2.56 12.41
C ARG A 95 6.26 -1.57 11.76
N GLY A 96 6.57 -1.21 10.52
CA GLY A 96 5.67 -0.53 9.61
C GLY A 96 4.60 -1.48 9.08
N TYR A 97 3.40 -0.96 8.85
CA TYR A 97 2.31 -1.72 8.25
C TYR A 97 1.59 -0.91 7.19
N ILE A 98 1.50 -1.45 5.96
CA ILE A 98 0.67 -0.87 4.90
C ILE A 98 -0.72 -1.50 5.02
N ALA A 99 -1.67 -0.73 5.56
CA ALA A 99 -3.02 -1.22 5.83
C ALA A 99 -3.91 -1.19 4.58
N MET A 100 -3.84 -0.10 3.82
CA MET A 100 -4.69 0.11 2.65
C MET A 100 -3.91 0.85 1.56
N LEU A 101 -4.05 0.41 0.31
CA LEU A 101 -3.53 1.06 -0.88
C LEU A 101 -4.58 0.97 -1.98
N ALA A 102 -4.99 2.10 -2.54
CA ALA A 102 -5.95 2.13 -3.64
C ALA A 102 -5.60 3.22 -4.65
N VAL A 103 -5.83 2.94 -5.94
CA VAL A 103 -5.58 3.86 -7.06
C VAL A 103 -6.71 3.78 -8.06
N SER A 104 -7.26 4.94 -8.38
CA SER A 104 -8.35 5.11 -9.34
C SER A 104 -8.00 4.44 -10.67
N ALA A 105 -8.94 3.64 -11.19
CA ALA A 105 -8.73 2.79 -12.36
C ALA A 105 -8.11 3.50 -13.59
N PRO A 106 -8.52 4.73 -13.97
CA PRO A 106 -7.92 5.46 -15.10
C PRO A 106 -6.43 5.79 -14.93
N PHE A 107 -5.92 5.79 -13.70
CA PHE A 107 -4.54 6.14 -13.36
C PHE A 107 -3.66 4.91 -13.06
N ARG A 108 -4.19 3.70 -13.22
CA ARG A 108 -3.41 2.47 -13.10
C ARG A 108 -2.41 2.34 -14.24
N GLY A 109 -1.31 1.63 -13.99
CA GLY A 109 -0.21 1.50 -14.95
C GLY A 109 0.69 2.74 -15.07
N GLN A 110 0.37 3.83 -14.38
CA GLN A 110 1.12 5.10 -14.41
C GLN A 110 2.02 5.27 -13.18
N LYS A 111 2.44 4.18 -12.54
CA LYS A 111 3.30 4.14 -11.33
C LYS A 111 2.77 4.90 -10.09
N VAL A 112 1.50 5.32 -10.06
CA VAL A 112 0.91 6.03 -8.91
C VAL A 112 1.04 5.25 -7.60
N ALA A 113 0.70 3.96 -7.62
CA ALA A 113 0.84 3.08 -6.46
C ALA A 113 2.30 2.93 -6.02
N THR A 114 3.24 2.84 -6.97
CA THR A 114 4.68 2.78 -6.70
C THR A 114 5.14 4.02 -5.94
N SER A 115 4.82 5.22 -6.44
CA SER A 115 5.20 6.48 -5.79
C SER A 115 4.59 6.65 -4.40
N LEU A 116 3.36 6.17 -4.19
CA LEU A 116 2.71 6.18 -2.86
C LEU A 116 3.44 5.26 -1.88
N VAL A 117 3.76 4.04 -2.30
CA VAL A 117 4.46 3.06 -1.45
C VAL A 117 5.88 3.53 -1.14
N GLU A 118 6.62 4.06 -2.12
CA GLU A 118 7.97 4.62 -1.90
C GLU A 118 7.96 5.74 -0.86
N LYS A 119 7.02 6.69 -0.94
CA LYS A 119 6.87 7.76 0.05
C LYS A 119 6.58 7.23 1.46
N ALA A 120 5.74 6.21 1.56
CA ALA A 120 5.44 5.58 2.85
C ALA A 120 6.64 4.81 3.41
N ILE A 121 7.39 4.10 2.56
CA ILE A 121 8.65 3.43 2.94
C ILE A 121 9.63 4.46 3.49
N ASP A 122 9.87 5.54 2.74
CA ASP A 122 10.80 6.60 3.15
C ASP A 122 10.38 7.20 4.50
N ALA A 123 9.09 7.48 4.69
CA ALA A 123 8.56 8.04 5.94
C ALA A 123 8.71 7.09 7.14
N MET A 124 8.50 5.78 6.93
CA MET A 124 8.69 4.76 7.97
C MET A 124 10.18 4.53 8.27
N ALA A 125 11.04 4.51 7.24
CA ALA A 125 12.49 4.40 7.39
C ALA A 125 13.07 5.58 8.16
N GLN A 126 12.65 6.82 7.87
CA GLN A 126 13.02 8.02 8.63
C GLN A 126 12.60 7.97 10.10
N LYS A 127 11.64 7.10 10.45
CA LYS A 127 11.19 6.84 11.82
C LYS A 127 11.79 5.57 12.42
N ASN A 128 12.87 5.05 11.82
CA ASN A 128 13.62 3.88 12.27
C ASN A 128 12.77 2.61 12.31
N ALA A 129 11.87 2.42 11.33
CA ALA A 129 11.22 1.13 11.14
C ALA A 129 12.29 0.07 10.80
N ASP A 130 12.24 -1.07 11.48
CA ASP A 130 13.12 -2.21 11.21
C ASP A 130 12.66 -2.98 9.95
N GLU A 131 11.34 -3.01 9.75
CA GLU A 131 10.68 -3.72 8.66
C GLU A 131 9.33 -3.08 8.33
N ILE A 132 8.80 -3.39 7.15
CA ILE A 132 7.45 -3.03 6.72
C ILE A 132 6.73 -4.28 6.25
N VAL A 133 5.52 -4.53 6.75
CA VAL A 133 4.71 -5.69 6.36
C VAL A 133 3.37 -5.28 5.76
N LEU A 134 2.80 -6.20 4.99
CA LEU A 134 1.44 -6.09 4.46
C LEU A 134 0.89 -7.48 4.12
N GLU A 135 -0.42 -7.56 3.95
CA GLU A 135 -1.09 -8.71 3.37
C GLU A 135 -1.79 -8.34 2.06
N THR A 136 -1.73 -9.24 1.08
CA THR A 136 -2.49 -9.11 -0.17
C THR A 136 -3.08 -10.47 -0.56
N GLU A 137 -4.26 -10.44 -1.19
CA GLU A 137 -4.89 -11.63 -1.75
C GLU A 137 -3.93 -12.35 -2.71
N GLU A 138 -3.88 -13.68 -2.64
CA GLU A 138 -3.02 -14.49 -3.51
C GLU A 138 -3.36 -14.33 -5.00
N THR A 139 -4.60 -13.93 -5.29
CA THR A 139 -5.13 -13.67 -6.64
C THR A 139 -4.77 -12.27 -7.15
N ASN A 140 -4.33 -11.35 -6.29
CA ASN A 140 -3.97 -9.98 -6.66
C ASN A 140 -2.54 -9.91 -7.23
N VAL A 141 -2.35 -10.55 -8.38
CA VAL A 141 -1.07 -10.60 -9.11
C VAL A 141 -0.48 -9.20 -9.39
N PRO A 142 -1.27 -8.16 -9.73
CA PRO A 142 -0.74 -6.80 -9.90
C PRO A 142 -0.09 -6.23 -8.63
N ALA A 143 -0.72 -6.39 -7.45
CA ALA A 143 -0.18 -5.93 -6.18
C ALA A 143 1.07 -6.74 -5.78
N MET A 144 1.05 -8.06 -5.94
CA MET A 144 2.23 -8.91 -5.70
C MET A 144 3.45 -8.42 -6.50
N ARG A 145 3.28 -8.21 -7.82
CA ARG A 145 4.36 -7.72 -8.68
C ARG A 145 4.81 -6.31 -8.33
N LEU A 146 3.93 -5.45 -7.80
CA LEU A 146 4.28 -4.11 -7.36
C LEU A 146 5.23 -4.20 -6.15
N TYR A 147 4.83 -4.93 -5.12
CA TYR A 147 5.59 -5.04 -3.88
C TYR A 147 6.91 -5.79 -4.08
N GLU A 148 6.92 -6.88 -4.86
CA GLU A 148 8.15 -7.62 -5.18
C GLU A 148 9.18 -6.73 -5.90
N ARG A 149 8.73 -5.84 -6.80
CA ARG A 149 9.61 -4.86 -7.47
C ARG A 149 10.19 -3.81 -6.51
N LEU A 150 9.51 -3.56 -5.40
CA LEU A 150 9.95 -2.65 -4.33
C LEU A 150 10.78 -3.38 -3.26
N GLY A 151 11.14 -4.64 -3.49
CA GLY A 151 12.01 -5.41 -2.59
C GLY A 151 11.27 -6.19 -1.50
N PHE A 152 9.94 -6.20 -1.50
CA PHE A 152 9.19 -7.04 -0.57
C PHE A 152 9.34 -8.52 -0.92
N LEU A 153 9.53 -9.34 0.10
CA LEU A 153 9.60 -10.80 0.02
C LEU A 153 8.34 -11.41 0.62
N ARG A 154 7.89 -12.54 0.06
CA ARG A 154 6.78 -13.31 0.65
C ARG A 154 7.30 -14.04 1.88
N SER A 155 6.80 -13.72 3.06
CA SER A 155 7.23 -14.36 4.31
C SER A 155 6.29 -15.49 4.75
N LYS A 156 4.99 -15.35 4.52
CA LYS A 156 3.99 -16.33 5.00
C LYS A 156 2.79 -16.43 4.08
N LYS A 157 2.21 -17.62 3.97
CA LYS A 157 0.87 -17.82 3.37
C LYS A 157 -0.15 -17.93 4.49
N LEU A 158 -1.22 -17.15 4.40
CA LEU A 158 -2.31 -17.11 5.37
C LEU A 158 -3.56 -17.72 4.73
N HIS A 159 -3.96 -18.90 5.19
CA HIS A 159 -5.10 -19.62 4.63
C HIS A 159 -6.42 -19.00 5.09
N ARG A 160 -7.35 -18.78 4.14
CA ARG A 160 -8.70 -18.21 4.41
C ARG A 160 -8.65 -16.92 5.23
N TYR A 161 -7.71 -16.04 4.88
CA TYR A 161 -7.42 -14.81 5.61
C TYR A 161 -8.49 -13.73 5.43
N TYR A 162 -9.02 -13.60 4.21
CA TYR A 162 -10.06 -12.62 3.89
C TYR A 162 -11.46 -13.17 4.15
N LEU A 163 -12.46 -12.29 4.36
CA LEU A 163 -13.84 -12.68 4.65
C LEU A 163 -14.49 -13.53 3.55
N ASN A 164 -14.04 -13.36 2.30
CA ASN A 164 -14.46 -14.16 1.16
C ASN A 164 -13.86 -15.59 1.15
N GLY A 165 -12.99 -15.92 2.10
CA GLY A 165 -12.31 -17.20 2.23
C GLY A 165 -11.02 -17.32 1.40
N ASN A 166 -10.62 -16.28 0.67
CA ASN A 166 -9.37 -16.29 -0.11
C ASN A 166 -8.15 -16.27 0.82
N SER A 167 -7.09 -16.95 0.38
CA SER A 167 -5.80 -16.89 1.07
C SER A 167 -5.08 -15.58 0.77
N ALA A 168 -4.21 -15.17 1.69
CA ALA A 168 -3.31 -14.04 1.51
C ALA A 168 -1.85 -14.48 1.52
N TYR A 169 -0.99 -13.68 0.90
CA TYR A 169 0.44 -13.69 1.23
C TYR A 169 0.72 -12.51 2.14
N ARG A 170 1.46 -12.77 3.23
CA ARG A 170 2.17 -11.74 3.99
C ARG A 170 3.49 -11.45 3.27
N LEU A 171 3.72 -10.17 3.02
CA LEU A 171 4.93 -9.66 2.42
C LEU A 171 5.69 -8.81 3.45
N VAL A 172 7.01 -8.83 3.39
CA VAL A 172 7.91 -8.08 4.27
C VAL A 172 9.01 -7.39 3.46
N LEU A 173 9.28 -6.13 3.77
CA LEU A 173 10.47 -5.39 3.37
C LEU A 173 11.31 -5.15 4.62
N LEU A 174 12.52 -5.70 4.66
CA LEU A 174 13.47 -5.45 5.74
C LEU A 174 14.20 -4.14 5.46
N LEU A 175 14.18 -3.21 6.42
CA LEU A 175 14.88 -1.93 6.32
C LEU A 175 16.15 -1.92 7.15
N ARG A 176 16.17 -2.67 8.26
CA ARG A 176 17.37 -2.87 9.04
C ARG A 176 18.25 -3.93 8.39
N HIS A 177 19.54 -3.63 8.29
CA HIS A 177 20.54 -4.62 7.90
C HIS A 177 20.58 -5.69 8.99
N ILE A 178 20.10 -6.89 8.67
CA ILE A 178 20.31 -8.06 9.54
C ILE A 178 21.77 -8.45 9.32
N ASP A 179 22.57 -8.39 10.37
CA ASP A 179 23.90 -9.01 10.38
C ASP A 179 23.68 -10.52 10.14
N PRO A 180 24.26 -11.14 9.09
CA PRO A 180 23.95 -12.52 8.71
C PRO A 180 24.15 -13.54 9.85
N ASP A 181 24.98 -13.22 10.85
CA ASP A 181 25.18 -14.06 12.04
C ASP A 181 23.96 -14.05 12.99
N ALA A 182 23.09 -13.04 12.95
CA ALA A 182 21.83 -12.99 13.71
C ALA A 182 20.67 -13.71 12.98
N ALA A 183 20.76 -13.89 11.66
CA ALA A 183 19.72 -14.51 10.83
C ALA A 183 19.47 -15.99 11.17
N ALA A 184 20.48 -16.68 11.72
CA ALA A 184 20.36 -18.07 12.16
C ALA A 184 19.38 -18.26 13.32
N ASP A 185 19.19 -17.24 14.17
CA ASP A 185 18.30 -17.32 15.33
C ASP A 185 16.83 -17.09 14.96
N TYR A 186 16.55 -16.29 13.92
CA TYR A 186 15.17 -16.00 13.49
C TYR A 186 14.47 -17.16 12.79
N ALA A 187 15.21 -18.09 12.18
CA ALA A 187 14.64 -19.25 11.48
C ALA A 187 14.18 -20.36 12.43
N LEU A 188 14.51 -20.29 13.72
CA LEU A 188 14.27 -21.35 14.71
C LEU A 188 13.07 -21.08 15.65
N ASP A 189 12.51 -19.87 15.63
CA ASP A 189 11.44 -19.47 16.57
C ASP A 189 10.01 -19.58 16.02
N ASP A 190 9.82 -19.66 14.69
CA ASP A 190 8.49 -19.75 14.06
C ASP A 190 7.86 -21.17 14.14
N ASP A 191 8.62 -22.17 14.64
CA ASP A 191 8.18 -23.58 14.78
C ASP A 191 7.53 -23.92 16.15
N LYS A 192 7.44 -22.96 17.09
CA LYS A 192 6.96 -23.24 18.47
C LYS A 192 5.51 -22.90 18.77
N ASP A 193 4.79 -22.21 17.88
CA ASP A 193 3.40 -21.78 18.11
C ASP A 193 2.34 -22.78 17.62
N TYR A 194 2.60 -24.10 17.74
CA TYR A 194 1.62 -25.14 17.42
C TYR A 194 1.64 -26.34 18.37
N ILE A 195 1.74 -26.12 19.69
CA ILE A 195 1.23 -27.09 20.68
C ILE A 195 0.59 -26.32 21.85
N MET A 196 -0.74 -26.13 21.76
CA MET A 196 -1.68 -26.08 22.89
C MET A 196 -3.04 -26.59 22.41
#